data_AF-A0A4Y8C5T6-F1
#
_entry.id   AF-A0A4Y8C5T6-F1
#
_cell.length_a   1.000
_cell.length_b   1.000
_cell.length_c   1.000
_cell.angle_alpha   90.00
_cell.angle_beta   90.00
_cell.angle_gamma   90.00
#
_symmetry.space_group_name_H-M   'P 1'
#
loop_
_entity.id
_entity.type
_entity.pdbx_description
1 polymer ?
#
loop_
_entity_poly.entity_id
_entity_poly.type
_entity_poly.pdbx_seq_one_letter_code
_entity_poly.pdbx_strand_id
1 'polypeptide(L)'
;QKVVVSATGFEQDADSNLRNVISIEGKDLQNKGYVSLEQALERISGISFVNFGLGRNIDMRGQGDKSNIAVKVMIDGRAINVLDNSHGVTPLDS
;
A
#
# COMPACT_ATOMS: atom_id res chain seq x y z
N GLN A 1 5.69 -20.16 6.94
CA GLN A 1 6.71 -19.43 6.16
C GLN A 1 5.99 -18.67 5.07
N LYS A 2 6.12 -17.34 5.01
CA LYS A 2 5.41 -16.52 4.00
C LYS A 2 6.39 -16.14 2.90
N VAL A 3 6.14 -16.59 1.68
CA VAL A 3 6.95 -16.22 0.50
C VAL A 3 6.44 -14.88 -0.04
N VAL A 4 7.35 -13.94 -0.28
CA VAL A 4 7.06 -12.62 -0.84
C VAL A 4 7.96 -12.34 -2.04
N VAL A 5 7.38 -11.74 -3.07
CA VAL A 5 8.11 -11.35 -4.31
C VAL A 5 8.22 -9.83 -4.44
N SER A 6 7.27 -9.09 -3.88
CA SER A 6 7.15 -7.63 -4.04
C SER A 6 8.30 -6.81 -3.44
N ALA A 7 9.11 -7.39 -2.56
CA ALA A 7 10.21 -6.69 -1.91
C ALA A 7 11.49 -6.61 -2.76
N THR A 8 11.77 -7.63 -3.58
CA THR A 8 13.04 -7.78 -4.33
C THR A 8 12.85 -8.13 -5.80
N GLY A 9 11.66 -8.60 -6.20
CA GLY A 9 11.41 -9.18 -7.53
C GLY A 9 11.70 -10.67 -7.63
N PHE A 10 12.20 -11.30 -6.56
CA PHE A 10 12.45 -12.74 -6.46
C PHE A 10 11.71 -13.32 -5.25
N GLU A 11 11.41 -14.62 -5.29
CA GLU A 11 10.83 -15.32 -4.15
C GLU A 11 11.79 -15.30 -2.96
N GLN A 12 11.32 -14.78 -1.83
CA GLN A 12 12.07 -14.77 -0.58
C GLN A 12 11.13 -15.02 0.61
N ASP A 13 11.64 -15.63 1.66
CA ASP A 13 10.92 -15.69 2.93
C ASP A 13 10.82 -14.28 3.54
N ALA A 14 9.61 -13.88 3.90
CA ALA A 14 9.30 -12.59 4.52
C ALA A 14 10.16 -12.33 5.77
N ASP A 15 10.43 -13.37 6.58
CA ASP A 15 11.20 -13.24 7.83
C ASP A 15 12.71 -13.03 7.57
N SER A 16 13.19 -13.41 6.38
CA SER A 16 14.59 -13.21 5.96
C SER A 16 14.82 -11.90 5.22
N ASN A 17 13.77 -11.10 4.99
CA ASN A 17 13.88 -9.87 4.23
C ASN A 17 14.55 -8.75 5.07
N LEU A 18 15.50 -8.03 4.48
CA LEU A 18 16.18 -6.90 5.12
C LEU A 18 15.28 -5.66 5.28
N ARG A 19 14.09 -5.66 4.68
CA ARG A 19 13.11 -4.58 4.74
C ARG A 19 11.88 -5.04 5.53
N ASN A 20 11.20 -4.09 6.16
CA ASN A 20 9.91 -4.36 6.80
C ASN A 20 8.87 -4.70 5.72
N VAL A 21 8.40 -5.94 5.72
CA VAL A 21 7.34 -6.44 4.84
C VAL A 21 6.11 -6.77 5.66
N ILE A 22 4.95 -6.30 5.20
CA ILE A 22 3.65 -6.63 5.79
C ILE A 22 2.88 -7.45 4.75
N SER A 23 2.49 -8.67 5.11
CA SER A 23 1.72 -9.57 4.24
C SER A 23 0.36 -9.83 4.87
N ILE A 24 -0.69 -9.38 4.18
CA ILE A 24 -2.10 -9.57 4.56
C ILE A 24 -2.65 -10.72 3.71
N GLU A 25 -3.24 -11.74 4.33
CA GLU A 25 -3.86 -12.82 3.59
C GLU A 25 -5.32 -12.49 3.26
N GLY A 26 -5.85 -13.06 2.17
CA GLY A 26 -7.26 -12.86 1.79
C GLY A 26 -8.25 -13.24 2.90
N LYS A 27 -7.93 -14.28 3.70
CA LYS A 27 -8.74 -14.67 4.86
C LYS A 27 -8.80 -13.57 5.94
N ASP A 28 -7.72 -12.81 6.11
CA ASP A 28 -7.66 -11.72 7.10
C ASP A 28 -8.55 -10.54 6.68
N LEU A 29 -8.71 -10.35 5.37
CA LEU A 29 -9.62 -9.36 4.80
C LEU A 29 -11.08 -9.78 4.96
N GLN A 30 -11.39 -11.06 4.74
CA GLN A 30 -12.76 -11.59 4.84
C GLN A 30 -13.26 -11.67 6.29
N ASN A 31 -12.41 -12.12 7.22
CA ASN A 31 -12.82 -12.42 8.60
C ASN A 31 -13.04 -11.18 9.48
N LYS A 32 -12.63 -10.00 9.01
CA LYS A 32 -12.66 -8.76 9.80
C LYS A 32 -13.77 -7.78 9.40
N GLY A 33 -14.65 -8.17 8.47
CA GLY A 33 -15.80 -7.38 8.07
C GLY A 33 -15.44 -6.04 7.43
N TYR A 34 -14.28 -5.95 6.78
CA TYR A 34 -13.90 -4.75 6.05
C TYR A 34 -14.81 -4.55 4.84
N VAL A 35 -15.28 -3.32 4.63
CA VAL A 35 -16.16 -2.97 3.51
C VAL A 35 -15.40 -2.32 2.35
N SER A 36 -14.14 -1.95 2.55
CA SER A 36 -13.23 -1.45 1.50
C SER A 36 -11.77 -1.81 1.80
N LEU A 37 -10.93 -1.75 0.77
CA LEU A 37 -9.48 -1.94 0.92
C LEU A 37 -8.87 -0.86 1.82
N GLU A 38 -9.35 0.37 1.71
CA GLU A 38 -8.90 1.50 2.53
C GLU A 38 -9.10 1.22 4.02
N GLN A 39 -10.28 0.74 4.41
CA GLN A 39 -10.58 0.39 5.80
C GLN A 39 -9.66 -0.72 6.33
N ALA A 40 -9.32 -1.69 5.47
CA ALA A 40 -8.39 -2.74 5.84
C ALA A 40 -6.96 -2.20 6.03
N LEU A 41 -6.51 -1.32 5.13
CA LEU A 41 -5.18 -0.73 5.15
C LEU A 41 -4.97 0.25 6.33
N GLU A 42 -6.01 0.99 6.74
CA GLU A 42 -5.96 1.89 7.91
C GLU A 42 -5.69 1.17 9.23
N ARG A 43 -5.93 -0.14 9.30
CA ARG A 43 -5.65 -0.95 10.51
C ARG A 43 -4.18 -1.36 10.61
N ILE A 44 -3.37 -1.07 9.60
CA ILE A 44 -1.98 -1.50 9.52
C ILE A 44 -1.08 -0.40 10.05
N SER A 45 -0.24 -0.75 11.02
CA SER A 45 0.74 0.17 11.58
C SER A 45 1.65 0.73 10.47
N GLY A 46 1.76 2.05 10.42
CA GLY A 46 2.61 2.75 9.44
C GLY A 46 1.94 3.02 8.10
N ILE A 47 0.66 2.67 7.94
CA ILE A 47 -0.19 3.11 6.83
C ILE A 47 -1.28 4.04 7.37
N SER A 48 -1.43 5.18 6.73
CA SER A 48 -2.49 6.16 6.96
C SER A 48 -2.98 6.68 5.62
N PHE A 49 -3.94 7.60 5.65
CA PHE A 49 -4.39 8.30 4.46
C PHE A 49 -4.35 9.80 4.69
N VAL A 50 -3.93 10.53 3.68
CA VAL A 50 -3.83 11.99 3.71
C VAL A 50 -4.55 12.57 2.51
N ASN A 51 -5.15 13.75 2.69
CA ASN A 51 -5.78 14.50 1.62
C ASN A 51 -5.27 15.95 1.70
N PHE A 52 -4.45 16.32 0.75
CA PHE A 52 -3.83 17.65 0.64
C PHE A 52 -4.46 18.51 -0.46
N GLY A 53 -5.74 18.25 -0.79
CA GLY A 53 -6.52 19.05 -1.73
C GLY A 53 -6.61 18.48 -3.15
N LEU A 54 -5.91 17.38 -3.44
CA LEU A 54 -6.02 16.66 -4.73
C LEU A 54 -6.71 15.29 -4.60
N GLY A 55 -7.23 14.97 -3.42
CA GLY A 55 -7.90 13.71 -3.10
C GLY A 55 -7.14 12.87 -2.08
N ARG A 56 -7.71 11.72 -1.72
CA ARG A 56 -7.20 10.87 -0.64
C ARG A 56 -6.10 9.95 -1.18
N ASN A 57 -4.94 9.94 -0.54
CA ASN A 57 -3.77 9.14 -0.92
C ASN A 57 -3.34 8.24 0.23
N ILE A 58 -2.77 7.09 -0.12
CA ILE A 58 -2.08 6.23 0.84
C ILE A 58 -0.82 6.97 1.30
N ASP A 59 -0.72 7.20 2.60
CA ASP A 59 0.51 7.65 3.26
C ASP A 59 1.16 6.47 3.96
N MET A 60 2.44 6.24 3.68
CA MET A 60 3.21 5.17 4.27
C MET A 60 4.46 5.76 4.92
N ARG A 61 4.67 5.46 6.21
CA ARG A 61 5.78 6.00 7.03
C ARG A 61 5.79 7.54 7.16
N GLY A 62 4.64 8.20 7.04
CA GLY A 62 4.49 9.63 7.35
C GLY A 62 5.10 10.57 6.32
N GLN A 63 4.87 10.32 5.03
CA GLN A 63 5.26 11.21 3.93
C GLN A 63 4.40 12.48 3.86
N GLY A 64 3.19 12.46 4.43
CA GLY A 64 2.28 13.62 4.43
C GLY A 64 1.94 14.06 3.01
N ASP A 65 2.03 15.36 2.73
CA ASP A 65 1.66 15.97 1.44
C ASP A 65 2.50 15.48 0.23
N LYS A 66 3.54 14.67 0.47
CA LYS A 66 4.35 14.02 -0.58
C LYS A 66 3.96 12.58 -0.83
N SER A 67 2.90 12.08 -0.21
CA SER A 67 2.50 10.68 -0.28
C SER A 67 2.26 10.22 -1.73
N ASN A 68 1.72 11.08 -2.59
CA ASN A 68 1.45 10.79 -4.01
C ASN A 68 2.73 10.50 -4.82
N ILE A 69 3.86 11.14 -4.51
CA ILE A 69 5.14 10.89 -5.18
C ILE A 69 6.00 9.84 -4.47
N ALA A 70 5.78 9.62 -3.17
CA ALA A 70 6.61 8.75 -2.36
C ALA A 70 6.08 7.32 -2.24
N VAL A 71 4.77 7.10 -2.44
CA VAL A 71 4.13 5.79 -2.28
C VAL A 71 3.75 5.22 -3.65
N LYS A 72 4.41 4.12 -4.03
CA LYS A 72 4.10 3.36 -5.24
C LYS A 72 3.08 2.26 -4.96
N VAL A 73 2.02 2.20 -5.75
CA VAL A 73 0.96 1.21 -5.65
C VAL A 73 0.96 0.36 -6.91
N MET A 74 0.86 -0.95 -6.74
CA MET A 74 0.95 -1.91 -7.84
C MET A 74 -0.12 -2.99 -7.74
N ILE A 75 -0.62 -3.42 -8.89
CA ILE A 75 -1.46 -4.61 -9.06
C ILE A 75 -0.73 -5.53 -10.04
N ASP A 76 -0.57 -6.81 -9.69
CA ASP A 76 0.15 -7.81 -10.50
C ASP A 76 1.53 -7.31 -10.99
N GLY A 77 2.26 -6.64 -10.11
CA GLY A 77 3.60 -6.09 -10.38
C GLY A 77 3.63 -4.84 -11.27
N ARG A 78 2.48 -4.31 -11.70
CA ARG A 78 2.36 -3.11 -12.54
C ARG A 78 1.90 -1.92 -11.71
N ALA A 79 2.56 -0.77 -11.88
CA ALA A 79 2.16 0.45 -11.19
C ALA A 79 0.81 0.95 -11.70
N ILE A 80 -0.06 1.36 -10.78
CA ILE A 80 -1.39 1.92 -11.10
C ILE A 80 -1.47 3.42 -10.84
N ASN A 81 -0.54 3.97 -10.06
CA ASN A 81 -0.45 5.40 -9.79
C ASN A 81 0.80 6.00 -10.47
N VAL A 82 0.71 7.28 -10.80
CA VAL A 82 1.83 8.08 -11.29
C VAL A 82 2.49 8.77 -10.09
N LEU A 83 3.81 8.69 -10.00
CA LEU A 83 4.60 9.31 -8.92
C LEU A 83 5.02 10.72 -9.33
N ASP A 84 4.06 11.63 -9.45
CA ASP A 84 4.32 13.04 -9.79
C ASP A 84 3.47 14.02 -8.96
N ASN A 85 3.73 15.31 -9.13
CA ASN A 85 3.01 16.38 -8.43
C ASN A 85 1.73 16.83 -9.15
N SER A 86 1.43 16.24 -10.31
CA SER A 86 0.34 16.68 -11.19
C SER A 86 -0.91 15.80 -11.04
N HIS A 87 -0.74 14.56 -10.56
CA HIS A 87 -1.79 13.58 -10.34
C HIS A 87 -1.88 13.30 -8.84
N GLY A 88 -3.08 13.53 -8.29
CA GLY A 88 -3.23 13.62 -6.84
C GLY A 88 -3.99 12.49 -6.17
N VAL A 89 -4.34 11.41 -6.88
CA VAL A 89 -5.10 10.29 -6.29
C VAL A 89 -4.54 8.97 -6.76
N THR A 90 -4.41 8.02 -5.82
CA THR A 90 -4.20 6.61 -6.13
C THR A 90 -5.54 5.97 -6.50
N PRO A 91 -5.71 5.38 -7.70
CA PRO A 91 -6.97 4.78 -8.12
C PRO A 91 -7.15 3.40 -7.47
N LEU A 92 -7.69 3.35 -6.25
CA LEU A 92 -7.91 2.10 -5.51
C LEU A 92 -9.25 1.42 -5.84
N ASP A 93 -10.29 2.20 -6.16
CA ASP A 93 -11.65 1.71 -6.39
C ASP A 93 -12.13 1.90 -7.84
N SER A 94 -11.20 2.04 -8.79
CA SER A 94 -11.49 2.26 -10.21
C SER A 94 -11.81 0.99 -10.99
#